data_AF-J9CBE9-F1
#
_entry.id   AF-J9CBE9-F1
#
_cell.length_a   1.000
_cell.length_b   1.000
_cell.length_c   1.000
_cell.angle_alpha   90.00
_cell.angle_beta   90.00
_cell.angle_gamma   90.00
#
_symmetry.space_group_name_H-M   'P 1'
#
loop_
_entity.id
_entity.type
_entity.pdbx_description
1 polymer ?
#
loop_
_entity_poly.entity_id
_entity_poly.type
_entity_poly.pdbx_seq_one_letter_code
_entity_poly.pdbx_strand_id
1 'polypeptide(L)' 'MPGHMGHDRVTLQNLVIAAVDTERNLILIRGNVPGPKKGLVVIKSAVKAN' A
#
# COMPACT_ATOMS: atom_id res chain seq x y z
N MET A 1 9.73 18.08 -22.39
CA MET A 1 9.69 19.24 -21.48
C MET A 1 9.90 18.74 -20.06
N PRO A 2 10.65 19.44 -19.20
CA PRO A 2 10.72 19.09 -17.79
C PRO A 2 9.33 19.25 -17.14
N GLY A 3 8.96 18.31 -16.26
CA GLY A 3 7.68 18.28 -15.55
C GLY A 3 7.86 17.76 -14.13
N HIS A 4 6.87 18.00 -13.27
CA HIS A 4 6.89 17.53 -11.88
C HIS A 4 6.68 16.01 -11.83
N MET A 5 7.54 15.29 -11.13
CA MET A 5 7.47 13.83 -10.97
C MET A 5 7.01 13.48 -9.56
N GLY A 6 6.04 12.58 -9.44
CA GLY A 6 5.49 12.13 -8.17
C GLY A 6 4.29 12.95 -7.71
N HIS A 7 3.87 12.72 -6.47
CA HIS A 7 2.56 13.14 -5.94
C HIS A 7 1.35 12.51 -6.68
N ASP A 8 1.59 11.44 -7.42
CA ASP A 8 0.54 10.70 -8.13
C ASP A 8 0.01 9.53 -7.29
N ARG A 9 -1.24 9.14 -7.57
CA ARG A 9 -1.86 7.96 -6.94
C ARG A 9 -1.35 6.69 -7.61
N VAL A 10 -0.48 5.96 -6.92
CA VAL A 10 0.07 4.67 -7.36
C VAL A 10 -0.61 3.52 -6.60
N THR A 11 -0.95 2.44 -7.30
CA THR A 11 -1.51 1.20 -6.70
C THR A 11 -0.54 0.05 -6.93
N LEU A 12 -0.02 -0.53 -5.85
CA LEU A 12 0.72 -1.79 -5.90
C LEU A 12 -0.26 -2.94 -5.70
N GLN A 13 -0.22 -3.92 -6.60
CA GLN A 13 -1.12 -5.07 -6.62
C GLN A 13 -0.43 -6.31 -6.02
N ASN A 14 -1.22 -7.27 -5.57
CA ASN A 14 -0.78 -8.58 -5.09
C ASN A 14 0.21 -8.53 -3.91
N LEU A 15 0.03 -7.56 -3.01
CA LEU A 15 0.76 -7.51 -1.75
C LEU A 15 0.21 -8.55 -0.78
N VAL A 16 1.11 -9.25 -0.07
CA VAL A 16 0.75 -10.30 0.88
C VAL A 16 0.63 -9.69 2.28
N ILE A 17 -0.47 -10.00 2.98
CA ILE A 17 -0.62 -9.65 4.39
C ILE A 17 0.20 -10.67 5.20
N ALA A 18 1.23 -10.19 5.89
CA ALA A 18 2.11 -11.02 6.71
C ALA A 18 1.48 -11.38 8.06
N ALA A 19 0.80 -10.41 8.69
CA ALA A 19 0.09 -10.60 9.94
C ALA A 19 -0.92 -9.47 10.17
N VAL A 20 -1.94 -9.76 10.97
CA VAL A 20 -2.94 -8.80 11.42
C VAL A 20 -2.95 -8.85 12.94
N ASP A 21 -2.69 -7.71 13.56
CA ASP A 21 -2.76 -7.52 15.01
C ASP A 21 -3.97 -6.66 15.31
N THR A 22 -5.05 -7.30 15.76
CA THR A 22 -6.31 -6.63 16.08
C THR A 22 -6.26 -5.90 17.42
N GLU A 23 -5.33 -6.24 18.32
CA GLU A 23 -5.19 -5.57 19.60
C GLU A 23 -4.59 -4.17 19.41
N ARG A 24 -3.62 -4.06 18.51
CA ARG A 24 -2.94 -2.79 18.18
C ARG A 24 -3.53 -2.10 16.96
N ASN A 25 -4.53 -2.69 16.31
CA ASN A 25 -5.10 -2.25 15.04
C ASN A 25 -4.03 -2.07 13.94
N LEU A 26 -3.09 -3.01 13.86
CA LEU A 26 -1.99 -3.00 12.91
C LEU A 26 -2.15 -4.10 11.85
N ILE A 27 -1.80 -3.76 10.63
CA ILE A 27 -1.71 -4.71 9.51
C ILE A 27 -0.29 -4.68 8.99
N LEU A 28 0.38 -5.83 9.04
CA LEU A 28 1.72 -6.02 8.51
C LEU A 28 1.63 -6.48 7.06
N ILE A 29 2.15 -5.66 6.14
CA ILE A 29 2.14 -5.93 4.70
C ILE A 29 3.57 -6.30 4.29
N ARG A 30 3.71 -7.42 3.57
CA ARG A 30 4.99 -7.82 2.98
C ARG A 30 5.18 -7.07 1.67
N GLY A 31 6.14 -6.13 1.67
CA GLY A 31 6.52 -5.36 0.49
C GLY A 31 6.48 -3.86 0.73
N ASN A 32 6.30 -3.11 -0.36
CA ASN A 32 6.43 -1.67 -0.38
C ASN A 32 5.03 -1.05 -0.37
N VAL A 33 4.82 0.00 0.43
CA VAL A 33 3.61 0.83 0.37
C VAL A 33 4.00 2.20 -0.18
N PRO A 34 3.33 2.72 -1.22
CA PRO A 34 3.71 3.99 -1.83
C PRO A 34 3.37 5.16 -0.89
N GLY A 35 4.25 6.17 -0.89
CA GLY A 35 4.07 7.39 -0.12
C GLY A 35 4.87 7.43 1.19
N PRO A 36 4.84 8.57 1.89
CA PRO A 36 5.58 8.77 3.12
C PRO A 36 4.96 8.02 4.31
N LYS A 37 5.76 7.84 5.38
CA LYS A 37 5.27 7.32 6.66
C LYS A 37 4.15 8.21 7.19
N LYS A 38 3.13 7.60 7.81
CA LYS A 38 1.90 8.26 8.31
C LYS A 38 1.03 8.92 7.22
N GLY A 39 1.26 8.60 5.94
CA GLY A 39 0.37 8.97 4.85
C GLY A 39 -0.92 8.16 4.85
N LEU A 40 -1.96 8.70 4.21
CA LEU A 40 -3.21 7.99 3.99
C LEU A 40 -3.02 6.95 2.88
N VAL A 41 -3.41 5.71 3.16
CA VAL A 41 -3.36 4.60 2.21
C VAL A 41 -4.71 3.90 2.15
N VAL A 42 -5.04 3.34 0.99
CA VAL A 42 -6.30 2.62 0.78
C VAL A 42 -5.99 1.17 0.46
N ILE A 43 -6.43 0.26 1.32
CA ILE A 43 -6.29 -1.18 1.12
C ILE A 43 -7.57 -1.68 0.46
N LYS A 44 -7.44 -2.43 -0.64
CA LYS A 44 -8.56 -3.05 -1.37
C LYS A 44 -8.25 -4.52 -1.63
N SER A 45 -9.30 -5.32 -1.79
CA SER A 45 -9.16 -6.71 -2.25
C SER A 45 -8.48 -6.74 -3.63
N ALA A 46 -7.56 -7.69 -3.81
CA ALA A 46 -6.88 -7.88 -5.08
C ALA A 46 -7.89 -8.27 -6.16
N VAL A 47 -7.87 -7.55 -7.28
CA VAL A 47 -8.74 -7.83 -8.44
C VAL A 47 -8.19 -8.98 -9.28
N LYS A 48 -6.88 -9.17 -9.28
CA LYS A 48 -6.19 -10.25 -10.00
C LYS A 48 -5.82 -11.33 -9.01
N ALA A 49 -6.36 -12.53 -9.20
CA ALA A 49 -5.86 -13.73 -8.56
C ALA A 49 -4.77 -14.33 -9.45
N ASN A 50 -3.59 -14.55 -8.89
CA ASN A 50 -2.52 -15.33 -9.50
C ASN A 50 -2.61 -16.77 -9.01
#